data_AF-A0A7C1PLK8-F1
#
_entry.id   AF-A0A7C1PLK8-F1
#
_cell.length_a   1.000
_cell.length_b   1.000
_cell.length_c   1.000
_cell.angle_alpha   90.00
_cell.angle_beta   90.00
_cell.angle_gamma   90.00
#
_symmetry.space_group_name_H-M   'P 1'
#
loop_
_entity.id
_entity.type
_entity.pdbx_description
1 polymer ?
#
loop_
_entity_poly.entity_id
_entity_poly.type
_entity_poly.pdbx_seq_one_letter_code
_entity_poly.pdbx_strand_id
1 'polypeptide(L)'
;MTRGKANAMWKGGVADYPNHYEMKKNRLLKLQQTNGRCEICGDKAYQIHHKDFSKNNHSLKNLLILCRQCHAILHKGSNTKRGKDRKKSFSKFRRLYGFTRQELLDKSDLSIYDFNKLYRKGKLKNYLKAKQATINAKSKQ
;
A
#
# COMPACT_ATOMS: atom_id res chain seq x y z
N MET A 1 -14.40 -13.04 28.31
CA MET A 1 -13.24 -12.15 28.57
C MET A 1 -13.52 -11.36 29.84
N THR A 2 -12.72 -11.53 30.89
CA THR A 2 -12.84 -10.75 32.13
C THR A 2 -12.42 -9.29 31.89
N ARG A 3 -13.12 -8.35 32.54
CA ARG A 3 -12.87 -6.90 32.49
C ARG A 3 -12.58 -6.38 33.89
N GLY A 4 -11.86 -5.26 33.99
CA GLY A 4 -11.54 -4.62 35.27
C GLY A 4 -10.70 -5.50 36.20
N LYS A 5 -10.97 -5.42 37.50
CA LYS A 5 -10.32 -6.14 38.62
C LYS A 5 -10.00 -7.62 38.37
N ALA A 6 -10.85 -8.29 37.60
CA ALA A 6 -10.71 -9.72 37.30
C ALA A 6 -9.86 -10.03 36.04
N ASN A 7 -9.34 -9.02 35.34
CA ASN A 7 -8.41 -9.20 34.23
C ASN A 7 -6.97 -9.06 34.76
N ALA A 8 -6.14 -10.09 34.58
CA ALA A 8 -4.73 -10.09 35.01
C ALA A 8 -3.92 -8.92 34.40
N MET A 9 -4.37 -8.36 33.27
CA MET A 9 -3.76 -7.20 32.61
C MET A 9 -4.29 -5.84 33.11
N TRP A 10 -5.18 -5.81 34.10
CA TRP A 10 -5.77 -4.56 34.59
C TRP A 10 -4.81 -3.76 35.46
N LYS A 11 -4.45 -2.57 34.98
CA LYS A 11 -3.57 -1.62 35.68
C LYS A 11 -4.36 -0.51 36.40
N GLY A 12 -5.29 -0.89 37.27
CA GLY A 12 -5.98 0.06 38.17
C GLY A 12 -6.97 1.04 37.53
N GLY A 13 -7.32 0.86 36.26
CA GLY A 13 -8.37 1.65 35.58
C GLY A 13 -7.91 3.03 35.09
N VAL A 14 -6.65 3.40 35.29
CA VAL A 14 -6.07 4.62 34.74
C VAL A 14 -5.54 4.30 33.34
N ALA A 15 -6.11 4.94 32.31
CA ALA A 15 -5.54 4.89 30.98
C ALA A 15 -4.20 5.64 31.03
N ASP A 16 -3.09 4.92 30.85
CA ASP A 16 -1.71 5.43 30.82
C ASP A 16 -1.42 6.23 29.53
N TYR A 17 -2.28 7.23 29.26
CA TYR A 17 -2.16 8.14 28.13
C TYR A 17 -2.27 9.57 28.66
N PRO A 18 -1.12 10.23 28.91
CA PRO A 18 -1.09 11.65 29.20
C PRO A 18 -1.85 12.44 28.13
N ASN A 19 -2.56 13.50 28.53
CA ASN A 19 -3.23 14.45 27.62
C ASN A 19 -4.29 13.86 26.66
N HIS A 20 -4.92 12.74 27.05
CA HIS A 20 -5.98 12.08 26.28
C HIS A 20 -7.16 13.00 25.91
N TYR A 21 -7.49 14.00 26.75
CA TYR A 21 -8.53 14.99 26.46
C TYR A 21 -8.19 15.86 25.24
N GLU A 22 -6.96 16.39 25.20
CA GLU A 22 -6.48 17.21 24.09
C GLU A 22 -6.49 16.41 22.79
N MET A 23 -6.02 15.16 22.83
CA MET A 23 -6.05 14.27 21.67
C MET A 23 -7.47 14.07 21.13
N LYS A 24 -8.44 13.83 22.02
CA LYS A 24 -9.85 13.64 21.63
C LYS A 24 -10.43 14.90 20.98
N LYS A 25 -10.19 16.07 21.57
CA LYS A 25 -10.65 17.36 21.04
C LYS A 25 -10.04 17.65 19.67
N ASN A 26 -8.72 17.58 19.57
CA ASN A 26 -8.01 17.92 18.33
C ASN A 26 -8.28 16.91 17.21
N ARG A 27 -8.52 15.63 17.54
CA ARG A 27 -8.96 14.62 16.57
C ARG A 27 -10.29 14.98 15.91
N LEU A 28 -11.29 15.41 16.69
CA LEU A 28 -12.60 15.78 16.15
C LEU A 28 -12.50 17.01 15.25
N LEU A 29 -11.77 18.03 15.68
CA LEU A 29 -11.52 19.24 14.90
C LEU A 29 -10.81 18.91 13.58
N LYS A 30 -9.77 18.08 13.62
CA LYS A 30 -9.03 17.68 12.41
C LYS A 30 -9.91 16.89 11.44
N LEU A 31 -10.78 16.00 11.95
CA LEU A 31 -11.71 15.24 11.11
C LEU A 31 -12.74 16.14 10.42
N GLN A 32 -13.21 17.19 11.10
CA GLN A 32 -14.07 18.22 10.52
C GLN A 32 -13.34 19.02 9.43
N GLN A 33 -12.10 19.46 9.70
CA GLN A 33 -11.28 20.21 8.73
C GLN A 33 -11.02 19.45 7.44
N THR A 34 -10.83 18.14 7.50
CA THR A 34 -10.58 17.31 6.31
C THR A 34 -11.86 16.75 5.70
N ASN A 35 -13.03 17.06 6.27
CA ASN A 35 -14.32 16.50 5.92
C ASN A 35 -14.29 14.95 5.83
N GLY A 36 -13.57 14.31 6.76
CA GLY A 36 -13.38 12.86 6.77
C GLY A 36 -12.61 12.29 5.58
N ARG A 37 -11.77 13.10 4.92
CA ARG A 37 -10.92 12.67 3.81
C ARG A 37 -9.45 12.55 4.20
N CYS A 38 -8.77 11.64 3.52
CA CYS A 38 -7.36 11.35 3.70
C CYS A 38 -6.51 12.51 3.18
N GLU A 39 -5.64 13.07 4.01
CA GLU A 39 -4.74 14.16 3.63
C GLU A 39 -3.62 13.73 2.66
N ILE A 40 -3.53 12.44 2.31
CA ILE A 40 -2.55 11.90 1.35
C ILE A 40 -3.19 11.52 0.01
N CYS A 41 -4.32 10.81 0.02
CA CYS A 41 -4.93 10.26 -1.20
C CYS A 41 -6.36 10.76 -1.48
N GLY A 42 -6.98 11.51 -0.57
CA GLY A 42 -8.34 12.03 -0.74
C GLY A 42 -9.48 11.03 -0.46
N ASP A 43 -9.18 9.75 -0.23
CA ASP A 43 -10.17 8.73 0.13
C ASP A 43 -10.80 8.96 1.51
N LYS A 44 -11.93 8.31 1.77
CA LYS A 44 -12.60 8.30 3.09
C LYS A 44 -11.65 7.83 4.20
N ALA A 45 -11.58 8.59 5.29
CA ALA A 45 -10.56 8.46 6.33
C ALA A 45 -11.10 8.80 7.72
N TYR A 46 -10.64 8.05 8.72
CA TYR A 46 -11.02 8.20 10.13
C TYR A 46 -9.88 7.93 11.13
N GLN A 47 -8.75 7.47 10.61
CA GLN A 47 -7.57 7.17 11.43
C GLN A 47 -6.74 8.43 11.55
N ILE A 48 -6.18 8.63 12.73
CA ILE A 48 -5.32 9.77 13.01
C ILE A 48 -3.89 9.31 13.19
N HIS A 49 -2.96 10.08 12.64
CA HIS A 49 -1.54 9.79 12.71
C HIS A 49 -0.77 11.02 13.17
N HIS A 50 0.21 10.82 14.04
CA HIS A 50 1.16 11.86 14.45
C HIS A 50 2.30 11.95 13.42
N LYS A 51 2.53 13.13 12.84
CA LYS A 51 3.58 13.36 11.83
C LYS A 51 4.97 13.06 12.39
N ASP A 52 5.18 13.39 13.67
CA ASP A 52 6.42 13.17 14.40
C ASP A 52 6.54 11.79 15.05
N PHE A 53 5.53 10.91 14.88
CA PHE A 53 5.45 9.58 15.52
C PHE A 53 5.47 9.61 17.07
N SER A 54 5.32 10.79 17.67
CA SER A 54 5.24 10.95 19.12
C SER A 54 3.84 10.65 19.62
N LYS A 55 3.75 9.91 20.72
CA LYS A 55 2.48 9.67 21.42
C LYS A 55 2.04 10.83 22.30
N ASN A 56 2.87 11.86 22.47
CA ASN A 56 2.65 12.94 23.44
C ASN A 56 2.35 14.30 22.79
N ASN A 57 2.62 14.47 21.50
CA ASN A 57 2.40 15.73 20.79
C ASN A 57 1.04 15.73 20.07
N HIS A 58 0.01 16.21 20.74
CA HIS A 58 -1.36 16.21 20.22
C HIS A 58 -1.76 17.48 19.48
N SER A 59 -0.78 18.34 19.14
CA SER A 59 -1.06 19.59 18.43
C SER A 59 -1.73 19.32 17.09
N LEU A 60 -2.72 20.14 16.74
CA LEU A 60 -3.52 19.95 15.53
C LEU A 60 -2.67 19.97 14.24
N LYS A 61 -1.54 20.70 14.24
CA LYS A 61 -0.57 20.73 13.13
C LYS A 61 0.22 19.42 12.99
N ASN A 62 0.43 18.69 14.09
CA ASN A 62 1.12 17.40 14.12
C ASN A 62 0.20 16.22 13.77
N LEU A 63 -1.11 16.43 13.71
CA LEU A 63 -2.09 15.38 13.41
C LEU A 63 -2.41 15.30 11.91
N LEU A 64 -2.58 14.09 11.41
CA LEU A 64 -3.03 13.77 10.05
C LEU A 64 -4.24 12.83 10.08
N ILE A 65 -5.25 13.11 9.26
CA ILE A 65 -6.37 12.20 9.00
C ILE A 65 -6.04 11.35 7.77
N LEU A 66 -5.99 10.04 7.97
CA LEU A 66 -5.55 9.08 6.96
C LEU A 66 -6.53 7.93 6.80
N CYS A 67 -6.63 7.43 5.56
CA CYS A 67 -7.27 6.15 5.30
C CYS A 67 -6.41 5.02 5.87
N ARG A 68 -7.02 3.85 6.09
CA ARG A 68 -6.34 2.67 6.66
C ARG A 68 -5.05 2.30 5.91
N GLN A 69 -5.05 2.46 4.59
CA GLN A 69 -3.92 2.09 3.76
C GLN A 69 -2.75 3.05 3.95
N CYS A 70 -2.98 4.35 3.85
CA CYS A 70 -1.97 5.40 4.08
C CYS A 70 -1.44 5.36 5.51
N HIS A 71 -2.33 5.17 6.49
CA HIS A 71 -1.95 5.05 7.90
C HIS A 71 -1.02 3.86 8.14
N ALA A 72 -1.36 2.70 7.57
CA ALA A 72 -0.51 1.50 7.66
C ALA A 72 0.83 1.66 6.95
N ILE A 73 0.92 2.45 5.87
CA ILE A 73 2.18 2.72 5.17
C ILE A 73 3.13 3.52 6.05
N LEU A 74 2.62 4.55 6.75
CA LEU A 74 3.46 5.37 7.66
C LEU A 74 3.98 4.57 8.85
N HIS A 75 3.13 3.78 9.52
CA HIS A 75 3.56 2.97 10.67
C HIS A 75 4.51 1.82 10.31
N LYS A 76 4.43 1.30 9.09
CA LYS A 76 5.30 0.18 8.67
C LYS A 76 6.69 0.62 8.25
N GLY A 77 6.98 1.92 8.27
CA GLY A 77 8.23 2.48 7.74
C GLY A 77 8.35 2.28 6.23
N SER A 78 8.96 3.24 5.57
CA SER A 78 9.45 3.17 4.19
C SER A 78 10.46 2.03 3.92
N ASN A 79 10.73 1.16 4.91
CA ASN A 79 11.67 0.04 4.85
C ASN A 79 11.02 -1.36 4.93
N THR A 80 9.69 -1.48 5.01
CA THR A 80 9.07 -2.78 4.75
C THR A 80 8.81 -2.93 3.25
N LYS A 81 9.15 -4.10 2.69
CA LYS A 81 8.91 -4.48 1.28
C LYS A 81 7.48 -4.15 0.78
N ARG A 82 6.49 -4.09 1.69
CA ARG A 82 5.07 -3.78 1.43
C ARG A 82 4.72 -2.29 1.25
N GLY A 83 5.64 -1.36 1.50
CA GLY A 83 5.44 0.10 1.33
C GLY A 83 5.83 0.62 -0.06
N LYS A 84 6.78 -0.03 -0.74
CA LYS A 84 7.20 0.32 -2.12
C LYS A 84 6.19 -0.09 -3.19
N ASP A 85 5.35 -1.09 -2.90
CA ASP A 85 4.39 -1.66 -3.85
C ASP A 85 3.19 -0.75 -4.17
N ARG A 86 2.94 0.29 -3.36
CA ARG A 86 1.64 1.02 -3.40
C ARG A 86 1.64 2.41 -4.03
N LYS A 87 2.78 2.94 -4.48
CA LYS A 87 2.80 4.19 -5.27
C LYS A 87 2.78 3.98 -6.79
N LYS A 88 2.38 2.78 -7.27
CA LYS A 88 2.54 2.28 -8.65
C LYS A 88 3.98 1.85 -8.91
N SER A 89 4.27 0.54 -8.90
CA SER A 89 5.50 0.07 -9.53
C SER A 89 5.37 -1.36 -10.05
N PHE A 90 5.26 -1.44 -11.38
CA PHE A 90 5.77 -2.49 -12.24
C PHE A 90 5.75 -3.91 -11.66
N SER A 91 4.79 -4.73 -12.07
CA SER A 91 4.94 -6.19 -11.96
C SER A 91 6.36 -6.60 -12.39
N LYS A 92 6.95 -7.65 -11.81
CA LYS A 92 8.27 -8.17 -12.24
C LYS A 92 8.40 -8.25 -13.76
N PHE A 93 7.28 -8.56 -14.43
CA PHE A 93 7.15 -8.58 -15.88
C PHE A 93 7.28 -7.20 -16.52
N ARG A 94 6.62 -6.18 -15.99
CA ARG A 94 6.69 -4.81 -16.53
C ARG A 94 8.09 -4.23 -16.45
N ARG A 95 8.87 -4.60 -15.43
CA ARG A 95 10.29 -4.23 -15.31
C ARG A 95 11.19 -4.99 -16.29
N LEU A 96 10.97 -6.29 -16.48
CA LEU A 96 11.84 -7.14 -17.30
C LEU A 96 11.51 -7.09 -18.80
N TYR A 97 10.26 -6.80 -19.12
CA TYR A 97 9.70 -6.93 -20.47
C TYR A 97 8.89 -5.70 -20.92
N GLY A 98 8.76 -4.65 -20.10
CA GLY A 98 7.98 -3.45 -20.43
C GLY A 98 6.46 -3.59 -20.27
N PHE A 99 5.95 -4.81 -20.18
CA PHE A 99 4.54 -5.15 -20.12
C PHE A 99 4.18 -5.96 -18.87
N THR A 100 2.94 -5.82 -18.41
CA THR A 100 2.37 -6.70 -17.38
C THR A 100 2.27 -8.14 -17.88
N ARG A 101 2.13 -9.09 -16.95
CA ARG A 101 1.95 -10.50 -17.29
C ARG A 101 0.77 -10.72 -18.23
N GLN A 102 -0.34 -10.02 -17.99
CA GLN A 102 -1.55 -10.14 -18.80
C GLN A 102 -1.29 -9.66 -20.23
N GLU A 103 -0.75 -8.44 -20.37
CA GLU A 103 -0.39 -7.87 -21.67
C GLU A 103 0.60 -8.76 -22.44
N LEU A 104 1.53 -9.44 -21.76
CA LEU A 104 2.43 -10.39 -22.40
C LEU A 104 1.72 -11.66 -22.89
N LEU A 105 0.75 -12.18 -22.13
CA LEU A 105 -0.05 -13.32 -22.56
C LEU A 105 -0.87 -12.94 -23.80
N ASP A 106 -1.55 -11.78 -23.74
CA ASP A 106 -2.38 -11.25 -24.83
C ASP A 106 -1.57 -11.00 -26.10
N LYS A 107 -0.29 -10.60 -25.98
CA LYS A 107 0.61 -10.36 -27.13
C LYS A 107 1.33 -11.60 -27.65
N SER A 108 1.41 -12.67 -26.88
CA SER A 108 2.22 -13.86 -27.22
C SER A 108 1.40 -15.03 -27.74
N ASP A 109 0.07 -14.98 -27.65
CA ASP A 109 -0.86 -16.09 -27.93
C ASP A 109 -0.51 -17.37 -27.14
N LEU A 110 0.19 -17.24 -26.02
CA LEU A 110 0.60 -18.37 -25.20
C LEU A 110 -0.50 -18.73 -24.20
N SER A 111 -0.71 -20.03 -24.02
CA SER A 111 -1.41 -20.50 -22.82
C SER A 111 -0.64 -20.06 -21.57
N ILE A 112 -1.37 -19.86 -20.47
CA ILE A 112 -0.76 -19.53 -19.17
C ILE A 112 0.29 -20.59 -18.78
N TYR A 113 0.04 -21.86 -19.11
CA TYR A 113 0.95 -22.96 -18.84
C TYR A 113 2.25 -22.82 -19.62
N ASP A 114 2.19 -22.60 -20.93
CA ASP A 114 3.37 -22.48 -21.79
C ASP A 114 4.18 -21.22 -21.47
N PHE A 115 3.49 -20.12 -21.15
CA PHE A 115 4.12 -18.90 -20.65
C PHE A 115 4.96 -19.18 -19.40
N ASN A 116 4.40 -19.86 -18.40
CA ASN A 116 5.13 -20.19 -17.17
C ASN A 116 6.29 -21.16 -17.42
N LYS A 117 6.09 -22.14 -18.31
CA LYS A 117 7.12 -23.10 -18.72
C LYS A 117 8.32 -22.39 -19.38
N LEU A 118 8.06 -21.48 -20.32
CA LEU A 118 9.09 -20.68 -20.99
C LEU A 118 9.77 -19.70 -20.03
N TYR A 119 9.01 -19.09 -19.11
CA TYR A 119 9.53 -18.19 -18.10
C TYR A 119 10.50 -18.90 -17.14
N ARG A 120 10.11 -20.06 -16.60
CA ARG A 120 10.96 -20.86 -15.69
C ARG A 120 12.23 -21.39 -16.37
N LYS A 121 12.15 -21.69 -17.67
CA LYS A 121 13.30 -22.13 -18.48
C LYS A 121 14.17 -20.97 -19.00
N GLY A 122 13.84 -19.72 -18.67
CA GLY A 122 14.56 -18.53 -19.15
C GLY A 122 14.41 -18.24 -20.66
N LYS A 123 13.55 -18.97 -21.38
CA LYS A 123 13.38 -18.89 -22.84
C LYS A 123 12.35 -17.84 -23.27
N LEU A 124 11.57 -17.28 -22.35
CA LEU A 124 10.49 -16.34 -22.65
C LEU A 124 10.98 -15.10 -23.44
N LYS A 125 12.14 -14.54 -23.09
CA LYS A 125 12.66 -13.33 -23.76
C LYS A 125 12.96 -13.58 -25.25
N ASN A 126 13.58 -14.71 -25.56
CA ASN A 126 13.92 -15.08 -26.93
C ASN A 126 12.66 -15.38 -27.75
N TYR A 127 11.69 -16.05 -27.15
CA TYR A 127 10.39 -16.31 -27.77
C TYR A 127 9.67 -15.00 -28.15
N LEU A 128 9.57 -14.04 -27.22
CA LEU A 128 8.92 -12.75 -27.46
C LEU A 128 9.61 -11.95 -28.57
N LYS A 129 10.96 -11.97 -28.62
CA LYS A 129 11.73 -11.32 -29.70
C LYS A 129 11.47 -11.96 -31.06
N ALA A 130 11.48 -13.30 -31.13
CA ALA A 130 11.20 -14.03 -32.36
C ALA A 130 9.79 -13.74 -32.88
N LYS A 131 8.79 -13.76 -31.99
CA LYS A 131 7.39 -13.45 -32.33
C LYS A 131 7.25 -12.01 -32.86
N GLN A 132 7.87 -11.02 -32.21
CA GLN A 132 7.82 -9.63 -32.67
C GLN A 132 8.49 -9.47 -34.05
N ALA A 133 9.59 -10.16 -34.31
CA ALA A 133 10.24 -10.16 -35.63
C ALA A 133 9.32 -10.76 -36.70
N THR A 134 8.60 -11.85 -36.41
CA THR A 134 7.62 -12.45 -37.33
C THR A 134 6.45 -11.51 -37.62
N ILE A 135 5.93 -10.80 -36.61
CA ILE A 135 4.84 -9.82 -36.79
C ILE A 135 5.30 -8.68 -37.70
N ASN A 136 6.49 -8.13 -37.46
CA ASN A 136 7.04 -7.02 -38.25
C ASN A 136 7.38 -7.42 -39.70
N ALA A 137 7.69 -8.69 -39.96
CA ALA A 137 7.94 -9.19 -41.31
C ALA A 137 6.64 -9.35 -42.11
N LYS A 138 5.54 -9.74 -41.45
CA LYS A 138 4.22 -9.88 -42.08
C LYS A 138 3.53 -8.54 -42.36
N SER A 139 3.85 -7.48 -41.62
CA SER A 139 3.27 -6.14 -41.83
C SER A 139 3.96 -5.31 -42.92
N LYS A 140 5.00 -5.86 -43.56
CA LYS A 140 5.79 -5.20 -44.62
C LYS A 140 5.59 -5.84 -46.01
N GLN A 141 4.70 -6.81 -46.11
CA GLN A 141 4.20 -7.41 -47.35
C GLN A 141 2.80 -6.89 -47.60
#